data_AF-A0A110A769-F1
#
_entry.id   AF-A0A110A769-F1
#
_cell.length_a   1.000
_cell.length_b   1.000
_cell.length_c   1.000
_cell.angle_alpha   90.00
_cell.angle_beta   90.00
_cell.angle_gamma   90.00
#
_symmetry.space_group_name_H-M   'P 1'
#
loop_
_entity.id
_entity.type
_entity.pdbx_description
1 polymer ?
#
loop_
_entity_poly.entity_id
_entity_poly.type
_entity_poly.pdbx_seq_one_letter_code
_entity_poly.pdbx_strand_id
1 'polypeptide(L)'
;MKENKVTLIVLISCVLLFGCGSDSKKEAELLTLKQENVYLFKDGSNVNLWRMERIGRDVYKLSDGTILLMVAEPSVPVEENQEGIKNSSSLYLSEKVQKAVSTFYQKQGLLYDIQGELEKAYTYYLSCKKTGKTFDHFFISQDSFFSCTSNNIVCFDTSVTLVRENREAQDILLSAIFDKSTGEQLSIWDLFVYSQSESKKRLLNALKIDDKVLLTEMEKTFKDEYIFLSPNGLVISFPEGALPSENASLSVKIEYIDLQGILQSWAIPHPGKKG
;
A
#
# COMPACT_ATOMS: atom_id res chain seq x y z
N MET A 1 40.33 29.68 -17.04
CA MET A 1 39.28 29.75 -16.00
C MET A 1 37.94 29.67 -16.70
N LYS A 2 37.26 28.51 -16.58
CA LYS A 2 35.92 28.28 -17.11
C LYS A 2 34.93 28.47 -15.95
N GLU A 3 33.97 29.37 -16.12
CA GLU A 3 32.91 29.59 -15.14
C GLU A 3 31.88 28.45 -15.23
N ASN A 4 31.65 27.80 -14.08
CA ASN A 4 30.62 26.78 -13.89
C ASN A 4 29.25 27.46 -13.79
N LYS A 5 28.36 27.21 -14.76
CA LYS A 5 26.93 27.51 -14.60
C LYS A 5 26.25 26.34 -13.90
N VAL A 6 25.87 26.56 -12.64
CA VAL A 6 24.95 25.69 -11.90
C VAL A 6 23.55 25.91 -12.45
N THR A 7 22.96 24.87 -13.04
CA THR A 7 21.56 24.90 -13.50
C THR A 7 20.66 24.48 -12.34
N LEU A 8 19.96 25.45 -11.76
CA LEU A 8 18.90 25.25 -10.78
C LEU A 8 17.62 24.81 -11.52
N ILE A 9 17.20 23.56 -11.35
CA ILE A 9 15.91 23.07 -11.85
C ILE A 9 14.84 23.50 -10.83
N VAL A 10 14.08 24.54 -11.16
CA VAL A 10 12.87 24.93 -10.43
C VAL A 10 11.74 24.00 -10.85
N LEU A 11 11.30 23.14 -9.93
CA LEU A 11 10.05 22.39 -10.05
C LEU A 11 8.90 23.39 -10.08
N ILE A 12 8.24 23.49 -11.24
CA ILE A 12 7.02 24.27 -11.44
C ILE A 12 5.91 23.56 -10.66
N SER A 13 5.62 24.09 -9.47
CA SER A 13 4.40 23.79 -8.73
C SER A 13 3.21 24.19 -9.60
N CYS A 14 2.45 23.21 -10.08
CA CYS A 14 1.16 23.45 -10.70
C CYS A 14 0.21 24.05 -9.65
N VAL A 15 0.14 25.38 -9.61
CA VAL A 15 -0.95 26.09 -8.95
C VAL A 15 -2.20 25.87 -9.80
N LEU A 16 -3.00 24.87 -9.44
CA LEU A 16 -4.39 24.81 -9.89
C LEU A 16 -5.13 25.96 -9.21
N LEU A 17 -5.28 27.05 -9.96
CA LEU A 17 -6.14 28.17 -9.62
C LEU A 17 -7.58 27.63 -9.49
N PHE A 18 -8.08 27.59 -8.26
CA PHE A 18 -9.52 27.47 -8.02
C PHE A 18 -10.19 28.73 -8.58
N GLY A 19 -10.80 28.59 -9.76
CA GLY A 19 -11.69 29.59 -10.31
C GLY A 19 -12.91 29.76 -9.40
N CYS A 20 -13.13 31.00 -8.96
CA CYS A 20 -14.36 31.44 -8.33
C CYS A 20 -15.52 31.40 -9.33
N GLY A 21 -16.64 30.80 -8.91
CA GLY A 21 -17.99 31.20 -9.33
C GLY A 21 -18.68 30.29 -10.33
N SER A 22 -19.51 29.36 -9.85
CA SER A 22 -20.98 29.48 -9.84
C SER A 22 -21.64 28.12 -9.52
N ASP A 23 -22.57 28.15 -8.56
CA ASP A 23 -23.54 27.10 -8.20
C ASP A 23 -23.00 25.69 -7.96
N SER A 24 -22.36 25.51 -6.80
CA SER A 24 -22.29 24.20 -6.15
C SER A 24 -23.70 23.78 -5.70
N LYS A 25 -24.44 23.15 -6.61
CA LYS A 25 -25.31 22.04 -6.19
C LYS A 25 -24.39 21.04 -5.50
N LYS A 26 -24.32 21.12 -4.18
CA LYS A 26 -23.89 19.99 -3.35
C LYS A 26 -24.85 18.87 -3.68
N GLU A 27 -24.48 18.00 -4.63
CA GLU A 27 -25.05 16.66 -4.70
C GLU A 27 -24.84 16.08 -3.31
N ALA A 28 -25.91 15.97 -2.54
CA ALA A 28 -25.87 15.27 -1.28
C ALA A 28 -25.40 13.85 -1.60
N GLU A 29 -24.22 13.47 -1.12
CA GLU A 29 -23.73 12.11 -1.23
C GLU A 29 -24.79 11.18 -0.63
N LEU A 30 -25.46 10.41 -1.49
CA LEU A 30 -26.55 9.52 -1.10
C LEU A 30 -25.95 8.35 -0.30
N LEU A 31 -25.96 8.52 1.02
CA LEU A 31 -25.64 7.47 1.99
C LEU A 31 -26.82 6.51 2.10
N THR A 32 -26.59 5.23 1.82
CA THR A 32 -27.58 4.17 2.02
C THR A 32 -27.25 3.40 3.29
N LEU A 33 -28.17 3.35 4.25
CA LEU A 33 -28.02 2.50 5.44
C LEU A 33 -27.99 1.04 5.01
N LYS A 34 -26.93 0.31 5.36
CA LYS A 34 -26.80 -1.12 5.06
C LYS A 34 -27.16 -1.98 6.25
N GLN A 35 -26.71 -1.58 7.44
CA GLN A 35 -26.95 -2.34 8.66
C GLN A 35 -26.88 -1.44 9.90
N GLU A 36 -27.82 -1.65 10.83
CA GLU A 36 -27.82 -0.99 12.12
C GLU A 36 -27.03 -1.79 13.17
N ASN A 37 -26.45 -1.09 14.14
CA ASN A 37 -25.76 -1.67 15.30
C ASN A 37 -24.70 -2.72 14.91
N VAL A 38 -23.86 -2.40 13.90
CA VAL A 38 -22.80 -3.32 13.43
C VAL A 38 -21.68 -3.51 14.45
N TYR A 39 -21.54 -2.58 15.39
CA TYR A 39 -20.58 -2.67 16.48
C TYR A 39 -21.10 -1.93 17.72
N LEU A 40 -20.83 -2.48 18.90
CA LEU A 40 -21.24 -1.95 20.20
C LEU A 40 -19.98 -1.71 21.06
N PHE A 41 -19.75 -0.45 21.43
CA PHE A 41 -18.66 -0.06 22.32
C PHE A 41 -18.99 -0.36 23.78
N LYS A 42 -17.95 -0.37 24.63
CA LYS A 42 -18.06 -0.69 26.06
C LYS A 42 -19.01 0.22 26.85
N ASP A 43 -19.21 1.45 26.40
CA ASP A 43 -20.12 2.41 27.05
C ASP A 43 -21.58 2.33 26.55
N GLY A 44 -21.88 1.38 25.67
CA GLY A 44 -23.21 1.18 25.10
C GLY A 44 -23.47 1.98 23.82
N SER A 45 -22.53 2.83 23.39
CA SER A 45 -22.62 3.49 22.08
C SER A 45 -22.49 2.48 20.96
N ASN A 46 -23.21 2.69 19.86
CA ASN A 46 -23.16 1.80 18.69
C ASN A 46 -22.86 2.57 17.41
N VAL A 47 -22.38 1.86 16.40
CA VAL A 47 -22.26 2.37 15.03
C VAL A 47 -23.15 1.61 14.07
N ASN A 48 -23.63 2.34 13.07
CA ASN A 48 -24.34 1.83 11.91
C ASN A 48 -23.40 1.83 10.70
N LEU A 49 -23.56 0.85 9.82
CA LEU A 49 -22.88 0.78 8.54
C LEU A 49 -23.73 1.42 7.44
N TRP A 50 -23.14 2.41 6.78
CA TRP A 50 -23.70 3.08 5.61
C TRP A 50 -22.79 2.86 4.40
N ARG A 51 -23.35 3.00 3.20
CA ARG A 51 -22.63 2.89 1.94
C ARG A 51 -22.78 4.16 1.12
N MET A 52 -21.66 4.67 0.63
CA MET A 52 -21.60 5.70 -0.42
C MET A 52 -21.40 4.99 -1.76
N GLU A 53 -22.50 4.66 -2.44
CA GLU A 53 -22.47 3.81 -3.65
C GLU A 53 -21.62 4.42 -4.77
N ARG A 54 -21.71 5.74 -4.99
CA ARG A 54 -21.03 6.43 -6.10
C ARG A 54 -19.51 6.28 -6.08
N ILE A 55 -18.93 6.15 -4.90
CA ILE A 55 -17.47 6.13 -4.71
C ILE A 55 -16.98 4.84 -4.03
N GLY A 56 -17.86 3.84 -3.87
CA GLY A 56 -17.51 2.57 -3.23
C GLY A 56 -16.86 2.76 -1.86
N ARG A 57 -17.57 3.43 -0.94
CA ARG A 57 -17.09 3.63 0.44
C ARG A 57 -18.08 3.13 1.46
N ASP A 58 -17.57 2.40 2.43
CA ASP A 58 -18.30 2.04 3.65
C ASP A 58 -18.05 3.08 4.73
N VAL A 59 -19.09 3.46 5.45
CA VAL A 59 -19.09 4.57 6.40
C VAL A 59 -19.70 4.11 7.70
N TYR A 60 -18.89 4.08 8.76
CA TYR A 60 -19.30 3.68 10.10
C TYR A 60 -19.65 4.93 10.91
N LYS A 61 -20.92 5.05 11.27
CA LYS A 61 -21.49 6.29 11.81
C LYS A 61 -22.19 6.05 13.14
N LEU A 62 -21.92 6.87 14.13
CA LEU A 62 -22.64 6.93 15.41
C LEU A 62 -24.08 7.42 15.21
N SER A 63 -24.92 7.18 16.22
CA SER A 63 -26.31 7.63 16.25
C SER A 63 -26.46 9.16 16.20
N ASP A 64 -25.47 9.91 16.71
CA ASP A 64 -25.45 11.38 16.64
C ASP A 64 -25.02 11.93 15.26
N GLY A 65 -24.74 11.06 14.30
CA GLY A 65 -24.32 11.42 12.95
C GLY A 65 -22.80 11.54 12.76
N THR A 66 -22.00 11.39 13.82
CA THR A 66 -20.54 11.40 13.70
C THR A 66 -20.05 10.18 12.92
N ILE A 67 -19.29 10.40 11.84
CA ILE A 67 -18.60 9.32 11.11
C ILE A 67 -17.31 9.01 11.85
N LEU A 68 -17.13 7.78 12.33
CA LEU A 68 -15.89 7.35 13.00
C LEU A 68 -14.85 6.85 12.00
N LEU A 69 -15.27 6.04 11.03
CA LEU A 69 -14.40 5.34 10.11
C LEU A 69 -15.02 5.33 8.71
N MET A 70 -14.21 5.65 7.71
CA MET A 70 -14.49 5.47 6.30
C MET A 70 -13.54 4.42 5.74
N VAL A 71 -14.09 3.46 5.00
CA VAL A 71 -13.35 2.34 4.41
C VAL A 71 -13.50 2.40 2.90
N ALA A 72 -12.38 2.45 2.19
CA ALA A 72 -12.37 2.27 0.74
C ALA A 72 -12.66 0.82 0.37
N GLU A 73 -13.53 0.61 -0.61
CA GLU A 73 -13.69 -0.70 -1.23
C GLU A 73 -12.34 -1.19 -1.75
N PRO A 74 -11.88 -2.39 -1.32
CA PRO A 74 -10.58 -2.87 -1.73
C PRO A 74 -10.49 -3.08 -3.23
N SER A 75 -9.42 -2.58 -3.86
CA SER A 75 -9.16 -2.86 -5.28
C SER A 75 -8.34 -4.14 -5.44
N VAL A 76 -8.66 -4.93 -6.47
CA VAL A 76 -7.91 -6.15 -6.83
C VAL A 76 -7.28 -5.99 -8.21
N PRO A 77 -6.09 -6.59 -8.45
CA PRO A 77 -5.30 -6.24 -9.63
C PRO A 77 -5.72 -7.00 -10.88
N VAL A 78 -6.66 -7.94 -10.76
CA VAL A 78 -7.32 -8.64 -11.86
C VAL A 78 -8.80 -8.66 -11.54
N GLU A 79 -9.50 -7.65 -12.07
CA GLU A 79 -10.94 -7.51 -11.96
C GLU A 79 -11.53 -7.42 -13.36
N GLU A 80 -12.64 -8.12 -13.56
CA GLU A 80 -13.49 -7.94 -14.72
C GLU A 80 -14.57 -6.94 -14.31
N ASN A 81 -14.58 -5.76 -14.95
CA ASN A 81 -15.64 -4.81 -14.65
C ASN A 81 -17.00 -5.36 -15.14
N GLN A 82 -18.10 -4.69 -14.76
CA GLN A 82 -19.45 -5.14 -15.13
C GLN A 82 -19.69 -5.22 -16.65
N GLU A 83 -18.82 -4.62 -17.46
CA GLU A 83 -18.86 -4.61 -18.92
C GLU A 83 -17.93 -5.66 -19.56
N GLY A 84 -17.27 -6.52 -18.77
CA GLY A 84 -16.32 -7.52 -19.25
C GLY A 84 -14.96 -6.95 -19.66
N ILE A 85 -14.71 -5.67 -19.39
CA ILE A 85 -13.44 -5.01 -19.68
C ILE A 85 -12.47 -5.35 -18.56
N LYS A 86 -11.39 -6.03 -18.93
CA LYS A 86 -10.32 -6.37 -18.01
C LYS A 86 -9.39 -5.18 -17.81
N ASN A 87 -8.92 -4.98 -16.59
CA ASN A 87 -7.98 -3.91 -16.26
C ASN A 87 -6.65 -4.01 -17.04
N SER A 88 -5.90 -2.91 -17.16
CA SER A 88 -4.68 -2.85 -17.97
C SER A 88 -3.60 -3.85 -17.54
N SER A 89 -3.57 -4.20 -16.25
CA SER A 89 -2.66 -5.21 -15.67
C SER A 89 -2.95 -6.62 -16.16
N SER A 90 -4.22 -6.98 -16.35
CA SER A 90 -4.63 -8.31 -16.82
C SER A 90 -4.35 -8.55 -18.31
N LEU A 91 -4.22 -7.49 -19.13
CA LEU A 91 -3.99 -7.60 -20.58
C LEU A 91 -2.69 -8.33 -20.93
N TYR A 92 -1.73 -8.39 -20.00
CA TYR A 92 -0.42 -9.01 -20.19
C TYR A 92 -0.33 -10.44 -19.66
N LEU A 93 -1.43 -11.01 -19.18
CA LEU A 93 -1.46 -12.32 -18.52
C LEU A 93 -2.35 -13.32 -19.25
N SER A 94 -1.95 -14.59 -19.25
CA SER A 94 -2.83 -15.67 -19.71
C SER A 94 -4.03 -15.83 -18.77
N GLU A 95 -5.16 -16.36 -19.25
CA GLU A 95 -6.35 -16.60 -18.43
C GLU A 95 -6.07 -17.48 -17.20
N LYS A 96 -5.17 -18.46 -17.36
CA LYS A 96 -4.71 -19.32 -16.27
C LYS A 96 -4.06 -18.50 -15.15
N VAL A 97 -3.15 -17.59 -15.49
CA VAL A 97 -2.45 -16.75 -14.51
C VAL A 97 -3.41 -15.72 -13.90
N GLN A 98 -4.29 -15.12 -14.71
CA GLN A 98 -5.35 -14.22 -14.22
C GLN A 98 -6.18 -14.90 -13.14
N LYS A 99 -6.66 -16.13 -13.40
CA LYS A 99 -7.45 -16.90 -12.43
C LYS A 99 -6.66 -17.21 -11.15
N ALA A 100 -5.38 -17.55 -11.26
CA ALA A 100 -4.53 -17.83 -10.11
C ALA A 100 -4.34 -16.58 -9.23
N VAL A 101 -4.06 -15.43 -9.85
CA VAL A 101 -3.92 -14.13 -9.16
C VAL A 101 -5.24 -13.73 -8.50
N SER A 102 -6.38 -13.80 -9.19
CA SER A 102 -7.68 -13.51 -8.58
C SER A 102 -7.98 -14.44 -7.39
N THR A 103 -7.67 -15.75 -7.52
CA THR A 103 -7.85 -16.71 -6.42
C THR A 103 -6.98 -16.37 -5.22
N PHE A 104 -5.73 -15.94 -5.45
CA PHE A 104 -4.83 -15.51 -4.39
C PHE A 104 -5.41 -14.32 -3.60
N TYR A 105 -5.84 -13.25 -4.28
CA TYR A 105 -6.37 -12.06 -3.60
C TYR A 105 -7.73 -12.30 -2.93
N GLN A 106 -8.58 -13.15 -3.51
CA GLN A 106 -9.80 -13.61 -2.85
C GLN A 106 -9.49 -14.35 -1.54
N LYS A 107 -8.44 -15.19 -1.53
CA LYS A 107 -8.01 -15.92 -0.33
C LYS A 107 -7.33 -15.00 0.69
N GLN A 108 -6.58 -14.00 0.24
CA GLN A 108 -5.91 -13.01 1.10
C GLN A 108 -6.95 -12.23 1.94
N GLY A 109 -8.04 -11.80 1.31
CA GLY A 109 -9.07 -11.01 1.98
C GLY A 109 -8.55 -9.64 2.46
N LEU A 110 -9.14 -9.15 3.54
CA LEU A 110 -8.75 -7.90 4.19
C LEU A 110 -7.51 -8.10 5.06
N LEU A 111 -6.56 -7.19 4.95
CA LEU A 111 -5.33 -7.17 5.73
C LEU A 111 -5.43 -6.29 7.00
N TYR A 112 -6.63 -5.79 7.30
CA TYR A 112 -6.91 -4.96 8.46
C TYR A 112 -8.15 -5.45 9.21
N ASP A 113 -8.21 -5.16 10.51
CA ASP A 113 -9.35 -5.46 11.36
C ASP A 113 -10.22 -4.21 11.56
N ILE A 114 -11.40 -4.22 10.92
CA ILE A 114 -12.36 -3.13 11.02
C ILE A 114 -12.76 -2.85 12.48
N GLN A 115 -12.92 -3.88 13.32
CA GLN A 115 -13.34 -3.70 14.71
C GLN A 115 -12.26 -3.00 15.54
N GLY A 116 -11.00 -3.44 15.39
CA GLY A 116 -9.86 -2.78 16.00
C GLY A 116 -9.71 -1.32 15.57
N GLU A 117 -9.89 -1.01 14.28
CA GLU A 117 -9.83 0.38 13.78
C GLU A 117 -11.00 1.22 14.30
N LEU A 118 -12.20 0.65 14.46
CA LEU A 118 -13.34 1.33 15.09
C LEU A 118 -13.07 1.68 16.56
N GLU A 119 -12.49 0.76 17.34
CA GLU A 119 -12.14 1.02 18.74
C GLU A 119 -11.09 2.13 18.87
N LYS A 120 -10.10 2.16 17.97
CA LYS A 120 -9.13 3.27 17.89
C LYS A 120 -9.79 4.60 17.57
N ALA A 121 -10.61 4.63 16.51
CA ALA A 121 -11.34 5.83 16.10
C ALA A 121 -12.26 6.35 17.20
N TYR A 122 -12.96 5.44 17.90
CA TYR A 122 -13.85 5.78 18.99
C TYR A 122 -13.12 6.32 20.22
N THR A 123 -12.02 5.68 20.61
CA THR A 123 -11.15 6.17 21.69
C THR A 123 -10.64 7.58 21.38
N TYR A 124 -10.22 7.82 20.13
CA TYR A 124 -9.78 9.14 19.69
C TYR A 124 -10.93 10.17 19.71
N TYR A 125 -12.10 9.80 19.23
CA TYR A 125 -13.32 10.62 19.29
C TYR A 125 -13.68 11.06 20.72
N LEU A 126 -13.66 10.13 21.69
CA LEU A 126 -13.92 10.45 23.10
C LEU A 126 -12.87 11.42 23.67
N SER A 127 -11.60 11.25 23.29
CA SER A 127 -10.52 12.17 23.66
C SER A 127 -10.74 13.58 23.10
N CYS A 128 -11.16 13.69 21.84
CA CYS A 128 -11.54 14.97 21.22
C CYS A 128 -12.71 15.63 21.95
N LYS A 129 -13.77 14.88 22.24
CA LYS A 129 -14.92 15.37 23.04
C LYS A 129 -14.48 15.91 24.39
N LYS A 130 -13.58 15.21 25.09
CA LYS A 130 -13.07 15.63 26.41
C LYS A 130 -12.19 16.89 26.34
N THR A 131 -11.39 17.01 25.29
CA THR A 131 -10.41 18.11 25.14
C THR A 131 -10.94 19.31 24.35
N GLY A 132 -12.16 19.22 23.81
CA GLY A 132 -12.75 20.26 22.96
C GLY A 132 -12.09 20.37 21.58
N LYS A 133 -11.32 19.36 21.16
CA LYS A 133 -10.70 19.33 19.83
C LYS A 133 -11.70 18.84 18.79
N THR A 134 -11.55 19.32 17.56
CA THR A 134 -12.27 18.77 16.41
C THR A 134 -11.84 17.33 16.16
N PHE A 135 -12.80 16.45 15.92
CA PHE A 135 -12.57 15.07 15.50
C PHE A 135 -12.74 14.96 13.99
N ASP A 136 -11.75 14.34 13.34
CA ASP A 136 -11.80 13.93 11.95
C ASP A 136 -11.87 12.40 11.91
N HIS A 137 -12.68 11.88 10.98
CA HIS A 137 -12.87 10.44 10.82
C HIS A 137 -11.59 9.74 10.38
N PHE A 138 -11.47 8.47 10.74
CA PHE A 138 -10.38 7.64 10.24
C PHE A 138 -10.69 7.22 8.81
N PHE A 139 -9.66 7.10 7.98
CA PHE A 139 -9.75 6.58 6.63
C PHE A 139 -8.82 5.39 6.48
N ILE A 140 -9.35 4.27 6.01
CA ILE A 140 -8.55 3.08 5.70
C ILE A 140 -8.83 2.61 4.28
N SER A 141 -7.80 2.08 3.61
CA SER A 141 -7.91 1.50 2.28
C SER A 141 -6.97 0.31 2.12
N GLN A 142 -7.30 -0.55 1.18
CA GLN A 142 -6.43 -1.62 0.70
C GLN A 142 -6.50 -1.65 -0.81
N ASP A 143 -5.36 -1.46 -1.46
CA ASP A 143 -5.29 -1.36 -2.91
C ASP A 143 -4.23 -2.30 -3.45
N SER A 144 -4.66 -3.28 -4.24
CA SER A 144 -3.77 -4.23 -4.90
C SER A 144 -3.62 -3.88 -6.38
N PHE A 145 -2.38 -3.64 -6.81
CA PHE A 145 -2.08 -3.12 -8.15
C PHE A 145 -0.86 -3.81 -8.76
N PHE A 146 -0.76 -3.75 -10.09
CA PHE A 146 0.41 -4.22 -10.81
C PHE A 146 1.63 -3.37 -10.48
N SER A 147 2.74 -4.02 -10.14
CA SER A 147 3.99 -3.35 -9.79
C SER A 147 5.01 -3.44 -10.92
N CYS A 148 5.39 -4.65 -11.30
CA CYS A 148 6.39 -4.86 -12.35
C CYS A 148 6.28 -6.24 -13.01
N THR A 149 7.02 -6.45 -14.10
CA THR A 149 7.08 -7.74 -14.78
C THR A 149 8.43 -7.97 -15.46
N SER A 150 8.83 -9.24 -15.52
CA SER A 150 9.94 -9.72 -16.35
C SER A 150 9.42 -10.67 -17.43
N ASN A 151 10.31 -11.45 -18.06
CA ASN A 151 9.90 -12.54 -18.95
C ASN A 151 9.14 -13.64 -18.21
N ASN A 152 9.53 -13.92 -16.97
CA ASN A 152 9.08 -15.09 -16.22
C ASN A 152 8.15 -14.75 -15.06
N ILE A 153 8.21 -13.52 -14.51
CA ILE A 153 7.40 -13.14 -13.36
C ILE A 153 6.52 -11.91 -13.59
N VAL A 154 5.41 -11.89 -12.87
CA VAL A 154 4.56 -10.72 -12.68
C VAL A 154 4.45 -10.45 -11.19
N CYS A 155 4.62 -9.18 -10.80
CA CYS A 155 4.56 -8.75 -9.42
C CYS A 155 3.37 -7.82 -9.23
N PHE A 156 2.66 -8.03 -8.13
CA PHE A 156 1.57 -7.19 -7.67
C PHE A 156 1.87 -6.74 -6.25
N ASP A 157 1.63 -5.47 -5.98
CA ASP A 157 1.79 -4.91 -4.65
C ASP A 157 0.41 -4.63 -4.06
N THR A 158 0.29 -4.73 -2.74
CA THR A 158 -0.89 -4.36 -1.96
C THR A 158 -0.47 -3.29 -0.98
N SER A 159 -1.02 -2.09 -1.14
CA SER A 159 -0.90 -1.00 -0.17
C SER A 159 -2.06 -1.06 0.79
N VAL A 160 -1.79 -0.99 2.09
CA VAL A 160 -2.81 -0.86 3.14
C VAL A 160 -2.56 0.45 3.87
N THR A 161 -3.52 1.37 3.78
CA THR A 161 -3.48 2.65 4.48
C THR A 161 -4.25 2.53 5.79
N LEU A 162 -3.59 2.77 6.91
CA LEU A 162 -4.17 2.78 8.26
C LEU A 162 -3.96 4.13 8.94
N VAL A 163 -4.78 4.47 9.92
CA VAL A 163 -4.59 5.67 10.75
C VAL A 163 -3.92 5.30 12.06
N ARG A 164 -2.82 5.98 12.37
CA ARG A 164 -2.11 5.80 13.63
C ARG A 164 -2.71 6.62 14.78
N GLU A 165 -2.27 6.32 16.01
CA GLU A 165 -2.65 7.08 17.20
C GLU A 165 -2.29 8.57 17.11
N ASN A 166 -1.18 8.91 16.43
CA ASN A 166 -0.76 10.30 16.19
C ASN A 166 -1.52 10.98 15.02
N ARG A 167 -2.45 10.26 14.38
CA ARG A 167 -3.25 10.64 13.21
C ARG A 167 -2.52 10.67 11.87
N GLU A 168 -1.31 10.15 11.81
CA GLU A 168 -0.63 10.02 10.53
C GLU A 168 -1.13 8.76 9.83
N ALA A 169 -1.35 8.89 8.52
CA ALA A 169 -1.60 7.76 7.67
C ALA A 169 -0.32 6.91 7.59
N GLN A 170 -0.48 5.61 7.73
CA GLN A 170 0.58 4.64 7.52
C GLN A 170 0.24 3.78 6.33
N ASP A 171 1.15 3.75 5.35
CA ASP A 171 1.07 2.82 4.24
C ASP A 171 1.94 1.60 4.53
N ILE A 172 1.32 0.43 4.50
CA ILE A 172 2.00 -0.87 4.57
C ILE A 172 1.95 -1.46 3.16
N LEU A 173 3.12 -1.78 2.61
CA LEU A 173 3.23 -2.40 1.28
C LEU A 173 3.59 -3.87 1.42
N LEU A 174 2.85 -4.74 0.73
CA LEU A 174 3.13 -6.17 0.62
C LEU A 174 3.18 -6.57 -0.85
N SER A 175 4.09 -7.46 -1.22
CA SER A 175 4.23 -7.91 -2.61
C SER A 175 3.93 -9.38 -2.79
N ALA A 176 3.25 -9.69 -3.89
CA ALA A 176 2.98 -11.04 -4.36
C ALA A 176 3.60 -11.21 -5.75
N ILE A 177 4.37 -12.29 -5.91
CA ILE A 177 5.11 -12.60 -7.14
C ILE A 177 4.54 -13.89 -7.70
N PHE A 178 4.29 -13.93 -9.00
CA PHE A 178 3.74 -15.10 -9.68
C PHE A 178 4.58 -15.48 -10.89
N ASP A 179 4.73 -16.78 -11.11
CA ASP A 179 5.25 -17.31 -12.37
C ASP A 179 4.24 -17.04 -13.50
N LYS A 180 4.70 -16.40 -14.58
CA LYS A 180 3.86 -15.98 -15.72
C LYS A 180 3.40 -17.13 -16.61
N SER A 181 4.00 -18.31 -16.50
CA SER A 181 3.62 -19.48 -17.26
C SER A 181 2.63 -20.36 -16.50
N THR A 182 2.80 -20.50 -15.18
CA THR A 182 2.02 -21.41 -14.36
C THR A 182 0.93 -20.71 -13.55
N GLY A 183 1.14 -19.45 -13.17
CA GLY A 183 0.32 -18.73 -12.19
C GLY A 183 0.62 -19.12 -10.74
N GLU A 184 1.67 -19.92 -10.49
CA GLU A 184 2.09 -20.29 -9.14
C GLU A 184 2.67 -19.09 -8.41
N GLN A 185 2.31 -18.93 -7.14
CA GLN A 185 2.91 -17.90 -6.28
C GLN A 185 4.34 -18.31 -5.95
N LEU A 186 5.28 -17.42 -6.20
CA LEU A 186 6.70 -17.60 -5.88
C LEU A 186 7.04 -16.94 -4.55
N SER A 187 7.98 -17.53 -3.84
CA SER A 187 8.66 -16.86 -2.73
C SER A 187 9.60 -15.80 -3.28
N ILE A 188 9.78 -14.69 -2.55
CA ILE A 188 10.79 -13.69 -2.90
C ILE A 188 12.19 -14.31 -3.01
N TRP A 189 12.46 -15.37 -2.24
CA TRP A 189 13.75 -16.07 -2.23
C TRP A 189 14.00 -16.92 -3.47
N ASP A 190 12.95 -17.33 -4.20
CA ASP A 190 13.09 -18.06 -5.46
C ASP A 190 13.70 -17.19 -6.57
N LEU A 191 13.68 -15.86 -6.38
CA LEU A 191 14.27 -14.90 -7.31
C LEU A 191 15.79 -14.75 -7.15
N PHE A 192 16.37 -15.33 -6.09
CA PHE A 192 17.79 -15.20 -5.79
C PHE A 192 18.58 -16.42 -6.26
N VAL A 193 19.87 -16.20 -6.56
CA VAL A 193 20.80 -17.28 -6.92
C VAL A 193 21.25 -18.06 -5.67
N TYR A 194 21.25 -17.40 -4.52
CA TYR A 194 21.76 -17.95 -3.26
C TYR A 194 20.63 -18.30 -2.28
N SER A 195 20.97 -19.06 -1.23
CA SER A 195 20.05 -19.34 -0.12
C SER A 195 19.56 -18.05 0.56
N GLN A 196 18.41 -18.10 1.23
CA GLN A 196 17.83 -16.95 1.92
C GLN A 196 18.84 -16.23 2.84
N SER A 197 19.62 -16.96 3.65
CA SER A 197 20.59 -16.34 4.57
C SER A 197 21.71 -15.60 3.84
N GLU A 198 22.22 -16.18 2.74
CA GLU A 198 23.28 -15.56 1.95
C GLU A 198 22.75 -14.38 1.13
N SER A 199 21.54 -14.50 0.58
CA SER A 199 20.83 -13.42 -0.12
C SER A 199 20.59 -12.22 0.79
N LYS A 200 20.14 -12.42 2.05
CA LYS A 200 20.00 -11.34 3.04
C LYS A 200 21.32 -10.59 3.27
N LYS A 201 22.43 -11.31 3.48
CA LYS A 201 23.76 -10.68 3.66
C LYS A 201 24.18 -9.87 2.44
N ARG A 202 23.98 -10.41 1.23
CA ARG A 202 24.33 -9.73 -0.02
C ARG A 202 23.48 -8.49 -0.27
N LEU A 203 22.18 -8.55 0.03
CA LEU A 203 21.30 -7.40 -0.03
C LEU A 203 21.77 -6.30 0.92
N LEU A 204 22.02 -6.62 2.19
CA LEU A 204 22.48 -5.62 3.17
C LEU A 204 23.82 -4.99 2.77
N ASN A 205 24.76 -5.77 2.23
CA ASN A 205 26.01 -5.24 1.70
C ASN A 205 25.80 -4.32 0.49
N ALA A 206 24.84 -4.64 -0.38
CA ALA A 206 24.53 -3.85 -1.57
C ALA A 206 23.87 -2.49 -1.25
N LEU A 207 23.32 -2.32 -0.05
CA LEU A 207 22.76 -1.04 0.42
C LEU A 207 23.83 0.05 0.62
N LYS A 208 25.10 -0.33 0.78
CA LYS A 208 26.23 0.61 0.98
C LYS A 208 25.98 1.57 2.16
N ILE A 209 25.35 1.07 3.24
CA ILE A 209 25.12 1.80 4.49
C ILE A 209 26.37 1.69 5.36
N ASP A 210 26.96 2.82 5.75
CA ASP A 210 28.16 2.86 6.62
C ASP A 210 27.83 2.71 8.12
N ASP A 211 26.58 2.98 8.50
CA ASP A 211 26.12 2.89 9.89
C ASP A 211 25.98 1.41 10.32
N LYS A 212 26.93 0.98 11.17
CA LYS A 212 26.99 -0.40 11.69
C LYS A 212 25.87 -0.71 12.67
N VAL A 213 25.36 0.28 13.41
CA VAL A 213 24.25 0.09 14.35
C VAL A 213 23.00 -0.21 13.54
N LEU A 214 22.70 0.65 12.56
CA LEU A 214 21.58 0.48 11.64
C LEU A 214 21.65 -0.87 10.90
N LEU A 215 22.80 -1.23 10.33
CA LEU A 215 22.95 -2.54 9.66
C LEU A 215 22.66 -3.74 10.57
N THR A 216 23.07 -3.67 11.85
CA THR A 216 22.80 -4.73 12.83
C THR A 216 21.30 -4.84 13.14
N GLU A 217 20.62 -3.70 13.27
CA GLU A 217 19.17 -3.65 13.46
C GLU A 217 18.41 -4.19 12.25
N MET A 218 18.85 -3.82 11.05
CA MET A 218 18.29 -4.31 9.78
C MET A 218 18.44 -5.81 9.64
N GLU A 219 19.62 -6.38 9.93
CA GLU A 219 19.86 -7.84 9.88
C GLU A 219 18.95 -8.60 10.84
N LYS A 220 18.79 -8.10 12.07
CA LYS A 220 17.98 -8.75 13.11
C LYS A 220 16.49 -8.70 12.81
N THR A 221 16.02 -7.63 12.17
CA THR A 221 14.59 -7.37 11.95
C THR A 221 14.15 -7.76 10.54
N PHE A 222 15.07 -8.22 9.69
CA PHE A 222 14.81 -8.48 8.28
C PHE A 222 13.71 -9.53 8.05
N LYS A 223 12.58 -9.08 7.48
CA LYS A 223 11.47 -9.93 7.06
C LYS A 223 11.36 -10.01 5.54
N ASP A 224 10.67 -11.04 5.08
CA ASP A 224 10.51 -11.33 3.67
C ASP A 224 9.59 -10.27 3.02
N GLU A 225 8.57 -9.83 3.77
CA GLU A 225 7.62 -8.80 3.41
C GLU A 225 8.25 -7.41 3.24
N TYR A 226 9.49 -7.22 3.69
CA TYR A 226 10.21 -5.95 3.54
C TYR A 226 10.88 -5.84 2.17
N ILE A 227 10.93 -6.91 1.38
CA ILE A 227 11.52 -6.90 0.05
C ILE A 227 10.42 -6.86 -1.01
N PHE A 228 10.55 -5.93 -1.96
CA PHE A 228 9.72 -5.94 -3.15
C PHE A 228 10.46 -5.46 -4.39
N LEU A 229 10.00 -5.92 -5.55
CA LEU A 229 10.55 -5.53 -6.84
C LEU A 229 9.78 -4.33 -7.37
N SER A 230 10.50 -3.29 -7.74
CA SER A 230 9.96 -2.18 -8.54
C SER A 230 10.50 -2.27 -9.98
N PRO A 231 9.91 -1.55 -10.94
CA PRO A 231 10.44 -1.49 -12.31
C PRO A 231 11.90 -1.02 -12.41
N ASN A 232 12.39 -0.27 -11.41
CA ASN A 232 13.70 0.40 -11.46
C ASN A 232 14.66 -0.06 -10.35
N GLY A 233 14.37 -1.14 -9.64
CA GLY A 233 15.23 -1.68 -8.60
C GLY A 233 14.47 -2.51 -7.58
N LEU A 234 15.21 -3.22 -6.74
CA LEU A 234 14.66 -3.91 -5.59
C LEU A 234 14.63 -2.94 -4.41
N VAL A 235 13.52 -2.86 -3.70
CA VAL A 235 13.35 -2.00 -2.54
C VAL A 235 13.32 -2.87 -1.29
N ILE A 236 14.03 -2.41 -0.26
CA ILE A 236 13.94 -2.95 1.09
C ILE A 236 13.32 -1.85 1.96
N SER A 237 12.13 -2.11 2.50
CA SER A 237 11.37 -1.15 3.29
C SER A 237 11.06 -1.67 4.69
N PHE A 238 11.59 -0.99 5.69
CA PHE A 238 11.30 -1.25 7.10
C PHE A 238 10.20 -0.30 7.56
N PRO A 239 9.08 -0.82 8.10
CA PRO A 239 8.06 0.03 8.67
C PRO A 239 8.60 0.76 9.91
N GLU A 240 7.99 1.88 10.26
CA GLU A 240 8.34 2.59 11.49
C GLU A 240 8.19 1.68 12.71
N GLY A 241 9.10 1.84 13.68
CA GLY A 241 9.18 0.98 14.86
C GLY A 241 9.87 -0.37 14.62
N ALA A 242 10.22 -0.71 13.37
CA ALA A 242 11.04 -1.90 13.10
C ALA A 242 12.51 -1.67 13.44
N LEU A 243 13.04 -0.47 13.22
CA LEU A 243 14.44 -0.13 13.46
C LEU A 243 14.53 0.86 14.64
N PRO A 244 15.09 0.45 15.80
CA PRO A 244 15.20 1.33 16.97
C PRO A 244 15.96 2.65 16.75
N SER A 245 16.91 2.70 15.82
CA SER A 245 17.64 3.93 15.49
C SER A 245 16.83 4.91 14.63
N GLU A 246 15.72 4.47 14.04
CA GLU A 246 14.91 5.25 13.11
C GLU A 246 13.57 5.68 13.75
N ASN A 247 13.25 6.96 13.62
CA ASN A 247 11.98 7.52 14.10
C ASN A 247 10.86 7.46 13.06
N ALA A 248 11.15 6.98 11.85
CA ALA A 248 10.22 6.86 10.73
C ALA A 248 10.48 5.53 10.00
N SER A 249 9.64 5.21 9.01
CA SER A 249 9.93 4.12 8.09
C SER A 249 11.19 4.41 7.26
N LEU A 250 11.98 3.37 6.97
CA LEU A 250 13.16 3.47 6.13
C LEU A 250 12.99 2.59 4.88
N SER A 251 13.03 3.20 3.70
CA SER A 251 13.02 2.48 2.43
C SER A 251 14.29 2.78 1.64
N VAL A 252 15.00 1.72 1.24
CA VAL A 252 16.23 1.84 0.45
C VAL A 252 16.09 1.02 -0.82
N LYS A 253 16.39 1.65 -1.96
CA LYS A 253 16.36 1.00 -3.26
C LYS A 253 17.77 0.59 -3.68
N ILE A 254 17.91 -0.64 -4.16
CA ILE A 254 19.10 -1.16 -4.80
C ILE A 254 18.84 -1.26 -6.31
N GLU A 255 19.69 -0.61 -7.09
CA GLU A 255 19.62 -0.68 -8.55
C GLU A 255 19.93 -2.11 -9.04
N TYR A 256 19.24 -2.59 -10.08
CA TYR A 256 19.45 -3.96 -10.57
C TYR A 256 20.87 -4.22 -11.08
N ILE A 257 21.60 -3.17 -11.48
CA ILE A 257 23.02 -3.28 -11.85
C ILE A 257 23.89 -3.74 -10.66
N ASP A 258 23.57 -3.31 -9.44
CA ASP A 258 24.25 -3.71 -8.21
C ASP A 258 23.79 -5.11 -7.71
N LEU A 259 22.77 -5.69 -8.35
CA LEU A 259 22.21 -7.01 -8.02
C LEU A 259 22.58 -8.10 -9.03
N GLN A 260 23.46 -7.81 -9.99
CA GLN A 260 23.94 -8.79 -10.95
C GLN A 260 24.64 -9.96 -10.24
N GLY A 261 24.20 -11.18 -10.54
CA GLY A 261 24.70 -12.40 -9.90
C GLY A 261 24.13 -12.67 -8.50
N ILE A 262 23.39 -11.73 -7.91
CA ILE A 262 22.61 -11.92 -6.68
C ILE A 262 21.19 -12.39 -7.02
N LEU A 263 20.54 -11.67 -7.94
CA LEU A 263 19.25 -12.05 -8.50
C LEU A 263 19.43 -12.94 -9.73
N GLN A 264 18.49 -13.86 -9.90
CA GLN A 264 18.31 -14.60 -11.15
C GLN A 264 18.04 -13.61 -12.28
N SER A 265 18.70 -13.79 -13.43
CA SER A 265 18.56 -12.87 -14.56
C SER A 265 17.12 -12.79 -15.10
N TRP A 266 16.36 -13.90 -15.02
CA TRP A 266 14.96 -13.95 -15.41
C TRP A 266 14.02 -13.22 -14.44
N ALA A 267 14.46 -12.90 -13.22
CA ALA A 267 13.67 -12.21 -12.22
C ALA A 267 13.78 -10.68 -12.33
N ILE A 268 14.77 -10.16 -13.06
CA ILE A 268 14.98 -8.72 -13.23
C ILE A 268 13.84 -8.16 -14.11
N PRO A 269 13.01 -7.24 -13.59
CA PRO A 269 11.96 -6.59 -14.38
C PRO A 269 12.53 -5.78 -15.53
N HIS A 270 11.76 -5.68 -16.60
CA HIS A 270 12.07 -4.74 -17.67
C HIS A 270 11.63 -3.34 -17.24
N PRO A 271 12.40 -2.28 -17.52
CA PRO A 271 11.87 -0.92 -17.44
C PRO A 271 10.66 -0.89 -18.36
N GLY A 272 9.47 -0.64 -17.78
CA GLY A 272 8.23 -0.65 -18.53
C GLY A 272 8.39 0.23 -19.75
N LYS A 273 8.14 -0.30 -20.96
CA LYS A 273 8.01 0.55 -22.13
C LYS A 273 6.94 1.57 -21.76
N LYS A 274 7.30 2.85 -21.69
CA LYS A 274 6.30 3.93 -21.75
C LYS A 274 5.56 3.71 -23.06
N GLY A 275 4.35 3.16 -22.97
CA GLY A 275 3.39 3.14 -24.06
C GLY A 275 2.98 4.57 -24.40
#